data_AF-A0A7W1K6Q4-F1
#
_entry.id   AF-A0A7W1K6Q4-F1
#
_cell.length_a   1.000
_cell.length_b   1.000
_cell.length_c   1.000
_cell.angle_alpha   90.00
_cell.angle_beta   90.00
_cell.angle_gamma   90.00
#
_symmetry.space_group_name_H-M   'P 1'
#
loop_
_entity.id
_entity.type
_entity.pdbx_description
1 polymer ?
#
loop_
_entity_poly.entity_id
_entity_poly.type
_entity_poly.pdbx_seq_one_letter_code
_entity_poly.pdbx_strand_id
1 'polypeptide(L)'
;MSDPNWIASPLAGELEAVVTRMRNAREVAQHVTLIGLLDSWRGLVEQVESGYQECVYEYANDVDSRSVLERVASTGSPEAREALLAWLRTWDERYDEATVRASKPFHGRADPNSPYAASPWHWRIPRRLVGYLKANLEDMGIV
;
A
#
# COMPACT_ATOMS: atom_id res chain seq x y z
N MET A 1 -15.62 11.66 1.61
CA MET A 1 -15.22 11.41 3.01
C MET A 1 -14.35 12.59 3.41
N SER A 2 -14.74 13.40 4.39
CA SER A 2 -13.92 14.55 4.82
C SER A 2 -12.66 14.04 5.52
N ASP A 3 -11.52 14.69 5.31
CA ASP A 3 -10.28 14.36 6.02
C ASP A 3 -10.52 14.40 7.53
N PRO A 4 -9.98 13.42 8.29
CA PRO A 4 -10.21 13.35 9.70
C PRO A 4 -9.39 14.47 10.37
N ASN A 5 -9.92 14.97 11.47
CA ASN A 5 -9.33 16.08 12.21
C ASN A 5 -7.89 15.81 12.70
N TRP A 6 -7.41 14.56 12.63
CA TRP A 6 -6.05 14.20 13.07
C TRP A 6 -4.95 14.52 12.05
N ILE A 7 -5.24 14.71 10.75
CA ILE A 7 -4.20 15.01 9.75
C ILE A 7 -3.49 16.35 10.03
N ALA A 8 -4.18 17.30 10.66
CA ALA A 8 -3.59 18.55 11.14
C ALA A 8 -3.07 18.48 12.59
N SER A 9 -3.07 17.29 13.21
CA SER A 9 -2.72 17.10 14.62
C SER A 9 -1.23 16.81 14.82
N PRO A 10 -0.73 16.91 16.07
CA PRO A 10 0.63 16.48 16.41
C PRO A 10 0.95 15.03 16.02
N LEU A 11 -0.04 14.13 16.00
CA LEU A 11 0.15 12.73 15.61
C LEU A 11 0.56 12.60 14.13
N ALA A 12 -0.04 13.40 13.25
CA ALA A 12 0.36 13.44 11.84
C ALA A 12 1.76 14.04 11.65
N GLY A 13 2.09 15.07 12.42
CA GLY A 13 3.45 15.62 12.45
C GLY A 13 4.48 14.58 12.89
N GLU A 14 4.16 13.75 13.87
CA GLU A 14 5.01 12.65 14.32
C GLU A 14 5.23 11.60 13.22
N LEU A 15 4.16 11.14 12.56
CA LEU A 15 4.26 10.15 11.49
C LEU A 15 4.99 10.71 10.26
N GLU A 16 4.80 12.00 9.91
CA GLU A 16 5.60 12.66 8.87
C GLU A 16 7.08 12.76 9.27
N ALA A 17 7.38 12.95 10.56
CA ALA A 17 8.76 12.89 11.05
C ALA A 17 9.36 11.48 10.92
N VAL A 18 8.56 10.42 11.08
CA VAL A 18 8.98 9.04 10.75
C VAL A 18 9.32 8.92 9.27
N VAL A 19 8.41 9.34 8.37
CA VAL A 19 8.65 9.33 6.91
C VAL A 19 9.92 10.12 6.56
N THR A 20 10.14 11.27 7.21
CA THR A 20 11.34 12.08 7.04
C THR A 20 12.62 11.34 7.42
N ARG A 21 12.60 10.59 8.54
CA ARG A 21 13.75 9.74 8.92
C ARG A 21 14.00 8.63 7.89
N MET A 22 12.95 7.98 7.38
CA MET A 22 13.06 6.97 6.34
C MET A 22 13.64 7.55 5.03
N ARG A 23 13.23 8.76 4.64
CA ARG A 23 13.83 9.50 3.50
C ARG A 23 15.32 9.74 3.71
N ASN A 24 15.71 10.22 4.89
CA ASN A 24 17.12 10.50 5.21
C ASN A 24 17.97 9.22 5.23
N ALA A 25 17.39 8.11 5.67
CA ALA A 25 18.01 6.78 5.63
C ALA A 25 18.00 6.13 4.23
N ARG A 26 17.39 6.77 3.22
CA ARG A 26 17.21 6.26 1.85
C ARG A 26 16.40 4.96 1.78
N GLU A 27 15.51 4.73 2.73
CA GLU A 27 14.58 3.60 2.74
C GLU A 27 13.36 3.84 1.83
N VAL A 28 13.07 5.11 1.53
CA VAL A 28 12.02 5.57 0.61
C VAL A 28 12.55 6.73 -0.24
N ALA A 29 11.92 6.99 -1.38
CA ALA A 29 12.31 8.08 -2.27
C ALA A 29 12.10 9.48 -1.63
N GLN A 30 12.88 10.47 -2.07
CA GLN A 30 12.89 11.82 -1.48
C GLN A 30 11.54 12.56 -1.58
N HIS A 31 10.71 12.23 -2.58
CA HIS A 31 9.40 12.87 -2.78
C HIS A 31 8.28 12.22 -1.95
N VAL A 32 8.54 11.09 -1.27
CA VAL A 32 7.53 10.40 -0.46
C VAL A 32 7.16 11.24 0.75
N THR A 33 5.87 11.44 0.99
CA THR A 33 5.30 12.13 2.16
C THR A 33 4.21 11.27 2.78
N LEU A 34 3.84 11.50 4.05
CA LEU A 34 2.73 10.80 4.68
C LEU A 34 1.43 10.98 3.90
N ILE A 35 1.11 12.22 3.52
CA ILE A 35 -0.10 12.53 2.72
C ILE A 35 -0.04 11.84 1.36
N GLY A 36 1.11 11.89 0.68
CA GLY A 36 1.29 11.20 -0.60
C GLY A 36 1.05 9.69 -0.50
N LEU A 37 1.53 9.05 0.57
CA LEU A 37 1.29 7.63 0.81
C LEU A 37 -0.19 7.32 1.06
N LEU A 38 -0.88 8.16 1.85
CA LEU A 38 -2.31 8.02 2.11
C LEU A 38 -3.13 8.19 0.82
N ASP A 39 -2.78 9.18 0.00
CA ASP A 39 -3.41 9.43 -1.29
C ASP A 39 -3.17 8.30 -2.29
N SER A 40 -1.94 7.80 -2.37
CA SER A 40 -1.60 6.63 -3.19
C SER A 40 -2.39 5.40 -2.77
N TRP A 41 -2.49 5.11 -1.47
CA TRP A 41 -3.25 3.95 -1.00
C TRP A 41 -4.74 4.09 -1.33
N ARG A 42 -5.35 5.24 -1.02
CA ARG A 42 -6.74 5.52 -1.38
C ARG A 42 -6.99 5.38 -2.88
N GLY A 43 -6.12 5.99 -3.69
CA GLY A 43 -6.22 5.96 -5.15
C GLY A 43 -6.10 4.56 -5.71
N LEU A 44 -5.19 3.75 -5.17
CA LEU A 44 -5.08 2.34 -5.54
C LEU A 44 -6.38 1.57 -5.24
N VAL A 45 -6.96 1.73 -4.05
CA VAL A 45 -8.22 1.04 -3.70
C VAL A 45 -9.34 1.37 -4.70
N GLU A 46 -9.49 2.65 -5.06
CA GLU A 46 -10.48 3.09 -6.06
C GLU A 46 -10.20 2.49 -7.45
N GLN A 47 -8.93 2.41 -7.85
CA GLN A 47 -8.55 1.78 -9.12
C GLN A 47 -8.79 0.27 -9.11
N VAL A 48 -8.52 -0.43 -8.01
CA VAL A 48 -8.77 -1.87 -7.87
C VAL A 48 -10.25 -2.19 -7.94
N GLU A 49 -11.11 -1.40 -7.30
CA GLU A 49 -12.57 -1.56 -7.35
C GLU A 49 -13.13 -1.33 -8.77
N SER A 50 -12.60 -0.35 -9.50
CA SER A 50 -13.04 0.00 -10.85
C SER A 50 -12.38 -0.85 -11.95
N GLY A 51 -11.27 -1.50 -11.64
CA GLY A 51 -10.45 -2.30 -12.56
C GLY A 51 -9.15 -1.58 -12.89
N TYR A 52 -8.07 -1.98 -12.21
CA TYR A 52 -6.72 -1.43 -12.36
C TYR A 52 -6.18 -1.74 -13.77
N GLN A 53 -5.75 -0.72 -14.51
CA GLN A 53 -5.44 -0.84 -15.94
C GLN A 53 -3.95 -0.96 -16.25
N GLU A 54 -3.08 -0.49 -15.36
CA GLU A 54 -1.63 -0.46 -15.56
C GLU A 54 -0.99 -1.84 -15.36
N CYS A 55 0.32 -1.93 -15.57
CA CYS A 55 1.05 -3.19 -15.50
C CYS A 55 1.31 -3.66 -14.06
N VAL A 56 1.77 -4.91 -13.91
CA VAL A 56 2.06 -5.52 -12.59
C VAL A 56 3.15 -4.77 -11.79
N TYR A 57 4.05 -4.05 -12.45
CA TYR A 57 5.09 -3.26 -11.79
C TYR A 57 4.51 -1.99 -11.17
N GLU A 58 3.62 -1.29 -11.88
CA GLU A 58 2.91 -0.13 -11.32
C GLU A 58 1.99 -0.56 -10.18
N TYR A 59 1.29 -1.69 -10.35
CA TYR A 59 0.45 -2.24 -9.29
C TYR A 59 1.27 -2.57 -8.03
N ALA A 60 2.49 -3.09 -8.18
CA ALA A 60 3.39 -3.34 -7.06
C ALA A 60 3.84 -2.04 -6.38
N ASN A 61 4.24 -1.03 -7.15
CA ASN A 61 4.64 0.28 -6.62
C ASN A 61 3.50 0.94 -5.82
N ASP A 62 2.27 0.83 -6.32
CA ASP A 62 1.10 1.37 -5.61
C ASP A 62 0.81 0.58 -4.33
N VAL A 63 0.93 -0.75 -4.35
CA VAL A 63 0.77 -1.61 -3.17
C VAL A 63 1.85 -1.34 -2.11
N ASP A 64 3.07 -0.98 -2.54
CA ASP A 64 4.16 -0.63 -1.64
C ASP A 64 3.83 0.58 -0.74
N SER A 65 2.96 1.50 -1.19
CA SER A 65 2.50 2.62 -0.36
C SER A 65 1.93 2.13 0.98
N ARG A 66 1.15 1.04 0.95
CA ARG A 66 0.56 0.45 2.16
C ARG A 66 1.58 -0.24 3.04
N SER A 67 2.59 -0.88 2.45
CA SER A 67 3.71 -1.50 3.18
C SER A 67 4.59 -0.44 3.86
N VAL A 68 4.76 0.74 3.23
CA VAL A 68 5.44 1.89 3.85
C VAL A 68 4.62 2.44 5.01
N LEU A 69 3.31 2.65 4.85
CA LEU A 69 2.42 3.12 5.92
C LEU A 69 2.43 2.19 7.13
N GLU A 70 2.57 0.88 6.90
CA GLU A 70 2.70 -0.13 7.95
C GLU A 70 3.98 0.04 8.79
N ARG A 71 5.11 0.29 8.12
CA ARG A 71 6.40 0.60 8.78
C ARG A 71 6.35 1.94 9.53
N VAL A 72 5.68 2.93 8.95
CA VAL A 72 5.46 4.22 9.60
C VAL A 72 4.66 4.02 10.90
N ALA A 73 3.56 3.26 10.83
CA ALA A 73 2.72 2.94 11.98
C ALA A 73 3.47 2.14 13.06
N SER A 74 4.36 1.22 12.69
CA SER A 74 5.12 0.42 13.67
C SER A 74 6.25 1.19 14.36
N THR A 75 6.68 2.31 13.79
CA THR A 75 7.76 3.16 14.31
C THR A 75 7.25 4.34 15.15
N GLY A 76 6.02 4.80 14.89
CA GLY A 76 5.37 5.85 15.68
C GLY A 76 4.97 5.39 17.09
N SER A 77 4.51 6.33 17.90
CA SER A 77 3.92 6.07 19.21
C SER A 77 2.66 5.18 19.08
N PRO A 78 2.25 4.50 20.16
CA PRO A 78 0.98 3.75 20.17
C PRO A 78 -0.22 4.58 19.72
N GLU A 79 -0.31 5.84 20.15
CA GLU A 79 -1.40 6.76 19.81
C GLU A 79 -1.37 7.16 18.34
N ALA A 80 -0.19 7.48 17.80
CA ALA A 80 -0.02 7.82 16.39
C ALA A 80 -0.34 6.62 15.49
N ARG A 81 0.12 5.42 15.91
CA ARG A 81 -0.20 4.14 15.26
C ARG A 81 -1.70 3.89 15.24
N GLU A 82 -2.38 4.01 16.37
CA GLU A 82 -3.82 3.78 16.47
C GLU A 82 -4.61 4.75 15.58
N ALA A 83 -4.24 6.04 15.58
CA ALA A 83 -4.87 7.04 14.72
C ALA A 83 -4.70 6.71 13.22
N LEU A 84 -3.49 6.33 12.80
CA LEU A 84 -3.22 5.95 11.42
C LEU A 84 -3.97 4.68 11.02
N LEU A 85 -3.95 3.63 11.84
CA LEU A 85 -4.65 2.37 11.55
C LEU A 85 -6.17 2.54 11.55
N ALA A 86 -6.72 3.37 12.44
CA ALA A 86 -8.14 3.70 12.43
C ALA A 86 -8.55 4.39 11.13
N TRP A 87 -7.69 5.24 10.57
CA TRP A 87 -7.93 5.90 9.30
C TRP A 87 -7.81 4.97 8.09
N LEU A 88 -6.81 4.09 8.09
CA LEU A 88 -6.59 3.13 7.00
C LEU A 88 -7.67 2.05 6.93
N ARG A 89 -8.31 1.72 8.05
CA ARG A 89 -9.27 0.62 8.18
C ARG A 89 -10.29 0.55 7.04
N THR A 90 -10.96 1.66 6.72
CA THR A 90 -12.00 1.65 5.68
C THR A 90 -11.43 1.35 4.29
N TRP A 91 -10.21 1.81 3.99
CA TRP A 91 -9.55 1.50 2.72
C TRP A 91 -9.00 0.07 2.69
N ASP A 92 -8.46 -0.41 3.82
CA ASP A 92 -7.99 -1.79 3.96
C ASP A 92 -9.16 -2.78 3.78
N GLU A 93 -10.32 -2.52 4.40
CA GLU A 93 -11.54 -3.33 4.27
C GLU A 93 -12.03 -3.37 2.81
N ARG A 94 -12.10 -2.21 2.15
CA ARG A 94 -12.47 -2.10 0.73
C ARG A 94 -11.50 -2.83 -0.19
N TYR A 95 -10.19 -2.70 0.06
CA TYR A 95 -9.17 -3.42 -0.68
C TYR A 95 -9.33 -4.93 -0.51
N ASP A 96 -9.56 -5.39 0.71
CA ASP A 96 -9.77 -6.81 1.01
C ASP A 96 -11.00 -7.37 0.30
N GLU A 97 -12.10 -6.62 0.24
CA GLU A 97 -13.31 -6.98 -0.51
C GLU A 97 -13.06 -7.02 -2.01
N ALA A 98 -12.35 -6.04 -2.55
CA ALA A 98 -12.08 -5.90 -3.98
C ALA A 98 -10.98 -6.83 -4.51
N THR A 99 -10.29 -7.57 -3.64
CA THR A 99 -9.17 -8.45 -3.99
C THR A 99 -9.39 -9.90 -3.54
N VAL A 100 -8.60 -10.81 -4.11
CA VAL A 100 -8.47 -12.20 -3.68
C VAL A 100 -7.02 -12.53 -3.40
N ARG A 101 -6.81 -13.50 -2.50
CA ARG A 101 -5.48 -14.04 -2.26
C ARG A 101 -5.02 -14.87 -3.48
N ALA A 102 -3.87 -14.53 -4.02
CA ALA A 102 -3.18 -15.26 -5.07
C ALA A 102 -2.47 -16.51 -4.51
N SER A 103 -2.20 -17.49 -5.38
CA SER A 103 -1.47 -18.72 -5.03
C SER A 103 0.02 -18.50 -4.76
N LYS A 104 0.59 -17.40 -5.27
CA LYS A 104 1.97 -16.93 -5.10
C LYS A 104 1.98 -15.39 -5.16
N PRO A 105 2.99 -14.71 -4.60
CA PRO A 105 3.03 -13.24 -4.65
C PRO A 105 3.17 -12.76 -6.09
N PHE A 106 2.46 -11.67 -6.44
CA PHE A 106 2.47 -11.12 -7.80
C PHE A 106 3.70 -10.26 -8.09
N HIS A 107 4.44 -9.86 -7.06
CA HIS A 107 5.68 -9.11 -7.17
C HIS A 107 6.78 -9.75 -6.32
N GLY A 108 8.05 -9.56 -6.69
CA GLY A 108 9.19 -10.16 -6.00
C GLY A 108 9.44 -11.65 -6.30
N ARG A 109 8.90 -12.17 -7.42
CA ARG A 109 8.96 -13.58 -7.90
C ARG A 109 10.05 -14.42 -7.21
N ALA A 110 9.62 -15.45 -6.47
CA ALA A 110 10.41 -16.63 -6.09
C ALA A 110 11.64 -16.45 -5.18
N ASP A 111 11.94 -15.24 -4.69
CA ASP A 111 12.89 -15.07 -3.58
C ASP A 111 12.14 -14.99 -2.25
N PRO A 112 12.11 -16.06 -1.42
CA PRO A 112 11.49 -16.01 -0.10
C PRO A 112 12.19 -15.02 0.85
N ASN A 113 13.38 -14.52 0.50
CA ASN A 113 14.08 -13.47 1.23
C ASN A 113 13.77 -12.06 0.68
N SER A 114 12.94 -11.94 -0.36
CA SER A 114 12.50 -10.65 -0.86
C SER A 114 11.62 -9.97 0.18
N PRO A 115 11.85 -8.68 0.51
CA PRO A 115 10.97 -7.93 1.41
C PRO A 115 9.52 -7.88 0.88
N TYR A 116 9.31 -8.05 -0.43
CA TYR A 116 7.99 -8.08 -1.05
C TYR A 116 7.22 -9.37 -0.77
N ALA A 117 7.91 -10.52 -0.65
CA ALA A 117 7.27 -11.80 -0.34
C ALA A 117 6.74 -11.84 1.11
N ALA A 118 7.37 -11.09 2.02
CA ALA A 118 6.97 -10.96 3.41
C ALA A 118 5.73 -10.06 3.61
N SER A 119 5.44 -9.17 2.66
CA SER A 119 4.31 -8.25 2.74
C SER A 119 3.02 -8.96 2.30
N PRO A 120 2.01 -9.10 3.18
CA PRO A 120 0.76 -9.79 2.84
C PRO A 120 -0.01 -9.09 1.72
N TRP A 121 0.23 -7.79 1.50
CA TRP A 121 -0.41 -7.00 0.44
C TRP A 121 -0.04 -7.50 -0.96
N HIS A 122 1.20 -7.98 -1.15
CA HIS A 122 1.69 -8.54 -2.42
C HIS A 122 1.14 -9.92 -2.75
N TRP A 123 0.33 -10.50 -1.86
CA TRP A 123 -0.39 -11.75 -2.09
C TRP A 123 -1.82 -11.51 -2.55
N ARG A 124 -2.23 -10.25 -2.78
CA ARG A 124 -3.60 -9.90 -3.16
C ARG A 124 -3.64 -9.33 -4.56
N ILE A 125 -4.50 -9.89 -5.39
CA ILE A 125 -4.76 -9.43 -6.76
C ILE A 125 -6.21 -8.94 -6.88
N PRO A 126 -6.52 -8.00 -7.78
CA PRO A 126 -7.88 -7.52 -7.98
C PRO A 126 -8.83 -8.65 -8.40
N ARG A 127 -10.06 -8.64 -7.87
CA ARG A 127 -11.14 -9.50 -8.39
C ARG A 127 -11.50 -9.12 -9.82
N ARG A 128 -11.49 -7.82 -10.11
CA ARG A 128 -11.77 -7.26 -11.42
C ARG A 128 -10.47 -7.10 -12.21
N LEU A 129 -10.06 -8.16 -12.90
CA LEU A 129 -8.88 -8.16 -13.74
C LEU A 129 -9.18 -7.58 -15.12
N VAL A 130 -8.53 -6.46 -15.45
CA VAL A 130 -8.61 -5.75 -16.73
C VAL A 130 -7.23 -5.24 -17.15
N GLY A 131 -7.14 -4.66 -18.34
CA GLY A 131 -5.94 -3.94 -18.79
C GLY A 131 -4.65 -4.78 -18.81
N TYR A 132 -3.52 -4.10 -18.63
CA TYR A 132 -2.20 -4.73 -18.65
C TYR A 132 -1.94 -5.62 -17.45
N LEU A 133 -2.50 -5.30 -16.28
CA LEU A 133 -2.37 -6.13 -15.09
C LEU A 133 -2.89 -7.54 -15.34
N LYS A 134 -4.07 -7.68 -15.97
CA LYS A 134 -4.62 -8.99 -16.33
C LYS A 134 -3.63 -9.78 -17.20
N ALA A 135 -3.18 -9.19 -18.30
CA ALA A 135 -2.26 -9.85 -19.22
C ALA A 135 -0.96 -10.27 -18.53
N ASN A 136 -0.40 -9.42 -17.66
CA ASN A 136 0.80 -9.76 -16.91
C ASN A 136 0.58 -10.92 -15.92
N LEU A 137 -0.55 -10.93 -15.21
CA LEU A 137 -0.84 -12.00 -14.25
C LEU A 137 -1.08 -13.35 -14.95
N GLU A 138 -1.70 -13.34 -16.13
CA GLU A 138 -1.85 -14.53 -17.01
C GLU A 138 -0.48 -15.03 -17.50
N ASP A 139 0.37 -14.15 -18.02
CA ASP A 139 1.76 -14.47 -18.45
C ASP A 139 2.62 -15.00 -17.28
N MET A 140 2.30 -14.58 -16.06
CA MET A 140 2.93 -15.04 -14.82
C MET A 140 2.39 -16.38 -14.32
N GLY A 141 1.29 -16.88 -14.86
CA GLY A 141 0.56 -18.06 -14.37
C GLY A 141 0.14 -17.91 -12.91
N ILE A 142 -0.37 -16.72 -12.55
CA ILE A 142 -0.95 -16.43 -11.23
C ILE A 142 -2.47 -16.64 -11.26
N VAL A 143 -3.09 -16.23 -12.36
CA VAL A 143 -4.51 -16.42 -12.68
C VAL A 143 -4.67 -17.29 -13.91
#